data_AF-A0A1I4FBJ5-F1
#
_entry.id   AF-A0A1I4FBJ5-F1
#
_cell.length_a   1.000
_cell.length_b   1.000
_cell.length_c   1.000
_cell.angle_alpha   90.00
_cell.angle_beta   90.00
_cell.angle_gamma   90.00
#
_symmetry.space_group_name_H-M   'P 1'
#
loop_
_entity.id
_entity.type
_entity.pdbx_description
1 polymer ?
#
loop_
_entity_poly.entity_id
_entity_poly.type
_entity_poly.pdbx_seq_one_letter_code
_entity_poly.pdbx_strand_id
1 'polypeptide(L)'
;MARQLAQEEERLGFQEARPIRISREGPAEVNRATEREELQKWAIKSLRRVPQNLNAIEQVGDYQEVSPSHADVEAPIVRFYEGAFEWEHMNYFLFPYHWARRATWRARREANAVDYCYRAFLRAGAARVIVPVTPGYEERVAWFLDRSNPAVSELDRILKPPPNTQPASNDAFRDLWIELLTEHRPDMARGSGTLDVKSGFTEVNINAQANPDTQWRAKEDRDLGREIFLDGQRYEISSVKDESTFELDRPYEGKSNVKATYAAGTAPFGPPWTVNIPTSLVVLSENVTKIEDLG
;
A
#
# COMPACT_ATOMS: atom_id res chain seq x y z
N MET A 1 -16.30 2.56 44.64
CA MET A 1 -16.86 2.77 43.29
C MET A 1 -15.97 2.22 42.18
N ALA A 2 -14.71 2.65 41.98
CA ALA A 2 -13.87 2.19 40.86
C ALA A 2 -13.65 0.66 40.79
N ARG A 3 -13.49 -0.02 41.94
CA ARG A 3 -13.37 -1.50 41.99
C ARG A 3 -14.65 -2.26 41.65
N GLN A 4 -15.82 -1.67 41.91
CA GLN A 4 -17.11 -2.30 41.63
C GLN A 4 -17.46 -2.16 40.15
N LEU A 5 -17.19 -0.99 39.56
CA LEU A 5 -17.30 -0.76 38.11
C LEU A 5 -16.37 -1.69 37.32
N ALA A 6 -15.11 -1.85 37.75
CA ALA A 6 -14.19 -2.80 37.12
C ALA A 6 -14.66 -4.26 37.22
N GLN A 7 -15.32 -4.64 38.32
CA GLN A 7 -15.90 -5.98 38.48
C GLN A 7 -17.19 -6.17 37.66
N GLU A 8 -17.98 -5.13 37.47
CA GLU A 8 -19.17 -5.14 36.60
C GLU A 8 -18.78 -5.21 35.12
N GLU A 9 -17.77 -4.44 34.69
CA GLU A 9 -17.19 -4.52 33.33
C GLU A 9 -16.56 -5.91 33.08
N GLU A 10 -15.85 -6.49 34.06
CA GLU A 10 -15.33 -7.86 33.96
C GLU A 10 -16.45 -8.90 33.86
N ARG A 11 -17.56 -8.72 34.59
CA ARG A 11 -18.71 -9.62 34.56
C ARG A 11 -19.50 -9.53 33.25
N LEU A 12 -19.69 -8.32 32.73
CA LEU A 12 -20.33 -8.08 31.43
C LEU A 12 -19.47 -8.65 30.29
N GLY A 13 -18.15 -8.44 30.33
CA GLY A 13 -17.21 -9.04 29.37
C GLY A 13 -17.16 -10.57 29.45
N PHE A 14 -17.52 -11.17 30.59
CA PHE A 14 -17.65 -12.63 30.75
C PHE A 14 -18.95 -13.18 30.16
N GLN A 15 -20.06 -12.42 30.23
CA GLN A 15 -21.33 -12.80 29.63
C GLN A 15 -21.37 -12.60 28.11
N GLU A 16 -20.63 -11.60 27.59
CA GLU A 16 -20.52 -11.33 26.15
C GLU A 16 -19.42 -12.11 25.43
N ALA A 17 -18.60 -12.88 26.16
CA ALA A 17 -17.63 -13.79 25.57
C ALA A 17 -18.37 -14.95 24.86
N ARG A 18 -18.89 -14.66 23.66
CA ARG A 18 -19.25 -15.67 22.67
C ARG A 18 -18.10 -16.67 22.61
N PRO A 19 -18.37 -17.99 22.55
CA PRO A 19 -17.29 -18.96 22.42
C PRO A 19 -16.43 -18.50 21.25
N ILE A 20 -15.15 -18.20 21.53
CA ILE A 20 -14.17 -17.90 20.51
C ILE A 20 -14.28 -19.07 19.55
N ARG A 21 -14.87 -18.85 18.37
CA ARG A 21 -14.87 -19.86 17.32
C ARG A 21 -13.42 -19.97 16.92
N ILE A 22 -12.71 -20.90 17.54
CA ILE A 22 -11.36 -21.27 17.14
C ILE A 22 -11.50 -21.58 15.64
N SER A 23 -10.79 -20.79 14.82
CA SER A 23 -10.87 -20.87 13.37
C SER A 23 -10.77 -22.31 12.92
N ARG A 24 -11.52 -22.69 11.89
CA ARG A 24 -11.33 -23.99 11.24
C ARG A 24 -9.90 -23.99 10.72
N GLU A 25 -9.10 -24.93 11.20
CA GLU A 25 -7.72 -25.10 10.79
C GLU A 25 -7.66 -25.24 9.26
N GLY A 26 -6.99 -24.29 8.62
CA GLY A 26 -6.77 -24.27 7.18
C GLY A 26 -5.37 -24.76 6.83
N PRO A 27 -5.03 -24.81 5.53
CA PRO A 27 -3.65 -24.97 5.08
C PRO A 27 -2.71 -23.95 5.74
N ALA A 28 -1.43 -24.29 5.88
CA ALA A 28 -0.45 -23.46 6.58
C ALA A 28 -0.41 -22.01 6.05
N GLU A 29 -0.53 -21.82 4.73
CA GLU A 29 -0.56 -20.50 4.08
C GLU A 29 -1.75 -19.65 4.53
N VAL A 30 -2.95 -20.24 4.58
CA VAL A 30 -4.17 -19.56 5.07
C VAL A 30 -4.02 -19.19 6.55
N ASN A 31 -3.40 -20.07 7.34
CA ASN A 31 -3.13 -19.79 8.75
C ASN A 31 -2.14 -18.61 8.91
N ARG A 32 -1.07 -18.55 8.11
CA ARG A 32 -0.14 -17.40 8.12
C ARG A 32 -0.85 -16.10 7.75
N ALA A 33 -1.72 -16.13 6.74
CA ALA A 33 -2.50 -14.96 6.32
C ALA A 33 -3.44 -14.49 7.43
N THR A 34 -4.18 -15.42 8.06
CA THR A 34 -5.09 -15.11 9.19
C THR A 34 -4.34 -14.48 10.37
N GLU A 35 -3.15 -14.98 10.71
CA GLU A 35 -2.34 -14.39 11.78
C GLU A 35 -1.94 -12.95 11.47
N ARG A 36 -1.47 -12.69 10.25
CA ARG A 36 -1.04 -11.36 9.80
C ARG A 36 -2.21 -10.39 9.78
N GLU A 37 -3.34 -10.79 9.22
CA GLU A 37 -4.57 -9.99 9.16
C GLU A 37 -5.07 -9.61 10.56
N GLU A 38 -5.13 -10.58 11.47
CA GLU A 38 -5.54 -10.31 12.85
C GLU A 38 -4.55 -9.39 13.57
N LEU A 39 -3.24 -9.58 13.39
CA LEU A 39 -2.22 -8.72 13.98
C LEU A 39 -2.25 -7.29 13.40
N GLN A 40 -2.46 -7.14 12.10
CA GLN A 40 -2.68 -5.84 11.45
C GLN A 40 -3.91 -5.15 12.03
N LYS A 41 -5.05 -5.85 12.14
CA LYS A 41 -6.27 -5.31 12.77
C LYS A 41 -5.99 -4.79 14.18
N TRP A 42 -5.28 -5.57 15.00
CA TRP A 42 -4.94 -5.17 16.37
C TRP A 42 -3.90 -4.04 16.43
N ALA A 43 -2.95 -3.99 15.50
CA ALA A 43 -1.99 -2.91 15.38
C ALA A 43 -2.71 -1.59 15.04
N ILE A 44 -3.54 -1.59 14.00
CA ILE A 44 -4.38 -0.44 13.62
C ILE A 44 -5.25 -0.01 14.80
N LYS A 45 -5.94 -0.95 15.45
CA LYS A 45 -6.77 -0.66 16.64
C LYS A 45 -5.98 -0.02 17.78
N SER A 46 -4.72 -0.40 17.96
CA SER A 46 -3.85 0.18 19.00
C SER A 46 -3.35 1.58 18.64
N LEU A 47 -3.22 1.90 17.35
CA LEU A 47 -2.87 3.23 16.86
C LEU A 47 -4.06 4.21 16.90
N ARG A 48 -5.28 3.69 16.71
CA ARG A 48 -6.52 4.47 16.73
C ARG A 48 -6.84 5.03 18.11
N ARG A 49 -7.39 6.25 18.14
CA ARG A 49 -7.94 6.89 19.36
C ARG A 49 -9.45 6.75 19.51
N VAL A 50 -10.10 6.16 18.52
CA VAL A 50 -11.54 5.92 18.48
C VAL A 50 -11.80 4.43 18.27
N PRO A 51 -12.95 3.90 18.73
CA PRO A 51 -13.35 2.54 18.42
C PRO A 51 -13.38 2.30 16.90
N GLN A 52 -13.04 1.07 16.49
CA GLN A 52 -13.20 0.64 15.09
C GLN A 52 -14.69 0.43 14.79
N ASN A 53 -15.39 1.53 14.50
CA ASN A 53 -16.78 1.54 14.05
C ASN A 53 -16.81 1.93 12.56
N LEU A 54 -16.19 1.10 11.72
CA LEU A 54 -16.31 1.22 10.26
C LEU A 54 -17.56 0.43 9.86
N ASN A 55 -18.58 1.12 9.37
CA ASN A 55 -19.91 0.57 9.09
C ASN A 55 -20.36 0.91 7.67
N ALA A 56 -19.46 0.77 6.70
CA ALA A 56 -19.82 0.88 5.29
C ALA A 56 -20.78 -0.23 4.80
N ILE A 57 -20.99 -1.31 5.58
CA ILE A 57 -21.95 -2.37 5.24
C ILE A 57 -23.30 -2.02 5.85
N GLU A 58 -24.30 -1.84 5.00
CA GLU A 58 -25.69 -1.59 5.37
C GLU A 58 -26.57 -2.80 5.06
N GLN A 59 -27.65 -2.95 5.82
CA GLN A 59 -28.68 -3.93 5.52
C GLN A 59 -29.69 -3.31 4.54
N VAL A 60 -29.73 -3.82 3.31
CA VAL A 60 -30.67 -3.41 2.26
C VAL A 60 -31.67 -4.55 2.03
N GLY A 61 -32.81 -4.48 2.70
CA GLY A 61 -33.78 -5.59 2.75
C GLY A 61 -33.16 -6.82 3.44
N ASP A 62 -33.13 -7.95 2.73
CA ASP A 62 -32.58 -9.22 3.25
C ASP A 62 -31.06 -9.38 3.00
N TYR A 63 -30.43 -8.45 2.28
CA TYR A 63 -29.01 -8.53 1.90
C TYR A 63 -28.17 -7.49 2.63
N GLN A 64 -26.87 -7.78 2.73
CA GLN A 64 -25.86 -6.84 3.17
C GLN A 64 -25.17 -6.25 1.94
N GLU A 65 -25.20 -4.93 1.82
CA GLU A 65 -24.59 -4.21 0.70
C GLU A 65 -23.62 -3.15 1.22
N VAL A 66 -22.59 -2.85 0.42
CA VAL A 66 -21.67 -1.75 0.72
C VAL A 66 -22.33 -0.45 0.31
N SER A 67 -22.51 0.44 1.27
CA SER A 67 -23.00 1.80 1.06
C SER A 67 -21.90 2.67 0.47
N PRO A 68 -22.05 3.19 -0.77
CA PRO A 68 -21.02 4.01 -1.39
C PRO A 68 -20.72 5.29 -0.61
N SER A 69 -21.74 5.91 0.00
CA SER A 69 -21.59 7.16 0.74
C SER A 69 -20.83 6.96 2.06
N HIS A 70 -21.12 5.90 2.81
CA HIS A 70 -20.35 5.59 4.02
C HIS A 70 -18.94 5.11 3.66
N ALA A 71 -18.79 4.33 2.59
CA ALA A 71 -17.48 3.93 2.08
C ALA A 71 -16.61 5.15 1.71
N ASP A 72 -17.17 6.16 1.02
CA ASP A 72 -16.45 7.39 0.66
C ASP A 72 -15.98 8.18 1.88
N VAL A 73 -16.79 8.24 2.95
CA VAL A 73 -16.43 8.90 4.21
C VAL A 73 -15.30 8.15 4.93
N GLU A 74 -15.30 6.82 4.86
CA GLU A 74 -14.29 5.96 5.50
C GLU A 74 -13.01 5.81 4.66
N ALA A 75 -13.10 6.03 3.35
CA ALA A 75 -12.01 5.78 2.41
C ALA A 75 -10.68 6.50 2.73
N PRO A 76 -10.66 7.78 3.18
CA PRO A 76 -9.41 8.43 3.59
C PRO A 76 -8.73 7.73 4.77
N ILE A 77 -9.53 7.16 5.69
CA ILE A 77 -9.03 6.44 6.86
C ILE A 77 -8.39 5.13 6.41
N VAL A 78 -9.10 4.37 5.56
CA VAL A 78 -8.59 3.11 5.00
C VAL A 78 -7.30 3.34 4.21
N ARG A 79 -7.31 4.32 3.28
CA ARG A 79 -6.13 4.67 2.47
C ARG A 79 -4.93 5.05 3.33
N PHE A 80 -5.15 5.77 4.43
CA PHE A 80 -4.06 6.13 5.33
C PHE A 80 -3.44 4.91 6.00
N TYR A 81 -4.23 4.03 6.62
CA TYR A 81 -3.67 2.87 7.34
C TYR A 81 -3.07 1.82 6.41
N GLU A 82 -3.69 1.58 5.25
CA GLU A 82 -3.17 0.63 4.27
C GLU A 82 -1.94 1.18 3.53
N GLY A 83 -1.92 2.48 3.20
CA GLY A 83 -0.82 3.08 2.45
C GLY A 83 0.37 3.55 3.30
N ALA A 84 0.17 3.91 4.57
CA ALA A 84 1.25 4.47 5.40
C ALA A 84 2.21 3.42 5.96
N PHE A 85 1.85 2.13 5.90
CA PHE A 85 2.61 1.05 6.51
C PHE A 85 2.84 -0.08 5.52
N GLU A 86 4.04 -0.66 5.56
CA GLU A 86 4.38 -1.81 4.73
C GLU A 86 3.97 -3.11 5.45
N TRP A 87 2.67 -3.43 5.41
CA TRP A 87 2.13 -4.62 6.09
C TRP A 87 2.76 -5.92 5.58
N GLU A 88 3.14 -5.99 4.30
CA GLU A 88 3.87 -7.13 3.73
C GLU A 88 5.23 -7.35 4.41
N HIS A 89 5.89 -6.28 4.89
CA HIS A 89 7.17 -6.36 5.59
C HIS A 89 7.03 -6.37 7.13
N MET A 90 5.82 -6.59 7.67
CA MET A 90 5.64 -6.64 9.13
C MET A 90 6.36 -7.84 9.76
N ASN A 91 6.94 -7.61 10.93
CA ASN A 91 7.50 -8.62 11.81
C ASN A 91 6.72 -8.69 13.12
N TYR A 92 6.54 -9.89 13.67
CA TYR A 92 5.86 -10.04 14.95
C TYR A 92 6.49 -11.10 15.85
N PHE A 93 6.33 -10.92 17.16
CA PHE A 93 6.79 -11.83 18.20
C PHE A 93 5.62 -12.15 19.13
N LEU A 94 5.40 -13.45 19.36
CA LEU A 94 4.28 -13.94 20.17
C LEU A 94 4.75 -14.28 21.58
N PHE A 95 4.09 -13.68 22.57
CA PHE A 95 4.33 -13.99 23.98
C PHE A 95 3.30 -15.02 24.46
N PRO A 96 3.69 -16.02 25.27
CA PRO A 96 2.80 -17.13 25.61
C PRO A 96 1.58 -16.73 26.46
N TYR A 97 0.61 -17.66 26.58
CA TYR A 97 -0.69 -17.48 27.23
C TYR A 97 -0.66 -16.95 28.67
N HIS A 98 0.46 -17.06 29.39
CA HIS A 98 0.57 -16.52 30.75
C HIS A 98 0.54 -14.99 30.81
N TRP A 99 0.75 -14.30 29.68
CA TRP A 99 0.54 -12.86 29.54
C TRP A 99 -0.91 -12.48 29.17
N ALA A 100 -1.80 -13.46 29.03
CA ALA A 100 -3.20 -13.22 28.65
C ALA A 100 -4.06 -12.74 29.81
N ARG A 101 -5.19 -12.10 29.49
CA ARG A 101 -6.23 -11.75 30.47
C ARG A 101 -6.84 -13.01 31.08
N ARG A 102 -7.15 -12.95 32.38
CA ARG A 102 -7.73 -14.06 33.18
C ARG A 102 -8.94 -14.72 32.50
N ALA A 103 -9.84 -13.91 31.92
CA ALA A 103 -11.04 -14.40 31.23
C ALA A 103 -10.75 -15.34 30.04
N THR A 104 -9.62 -15.15 29.35
CA THR A 104 -9.27 -15.93 28.14
C THR A 104 -8.17 -16.96 28.37
N TRP A 105 -7.56 -16.97 29.56
CA TRP A 105 -6.36 -17.74 29.86
C TRP A 105 -6.55 -19.25 29.65
N ARG A 106 -7.67 -19.81 30.13
CA ARG A 106 -7.98 -21.25 30.00
C ARG A 106 -8.13 -21.67 28.54
N ALA A 107 -8.95 -20.93 27.79
CA ALA A 107 -9.16 -21.18 26.37
C ALA A 107 -7.85 -21.12 25.57
N ARG A 108 -7.00 -20.12 25.84
CA ARG A 108 -5.69 -19.99 25.19
C ARG A 108 -4.74 -21.12 25.57
N ARG A 109 -4.68 -21.52 26.85
CA ARG A 109 -3.82 -22.63 27.29
C ARG A 109 -4.21 -23.95 26.62
N GLU A 110 -5.51 -24.20 26.50
CA GLU A 110 -6.08 -25.43 25.93
C GLU A 110 -6.11 -25.40 24.39
N ALA A 111 -5.92 -24.23 23.75
CA ALA A 111 -5.90 -24.10 22.29
C ALA A 111 -4.87 -25.04 21.65
N ASN A 112 -5.25 -25.68 20.56
CA ASN A 112 -4.41 -26.62 19.84
C ASN A 112 -4.62 -26.49 18.33
N ALA A 113 -3.56 -26.73 17.57
CA ALA A 113 -3.53 -26.80 16.12
C ALA A 113 -2.38 -27.75 15.73
N VAL A 114 -2.49 -28.39 14.57
CA VAL A 114 -1.45 -29.20 13.93
C VAL A 114 -0.26 -28.33 13.56
N ASP A 115 -0.50 -27.15 12.99
CA ASP A 115 0.54 -26.17 12.70
C ASP A 115 1.10 -25.57 14.00
N TYR A 116 2.39 -25.77 14.25
CA TYR A 116 3.07 -25.29 15.45
C TYR A 116 3.02 -23.76 15.60
N CYS A 117 3.23 -23.03 14.50
CA CYS A 117 3.27 -21.57 14.53
C CYS A 117 1.86 -21.01 14.75
N TYR A 118 0.84 -21.62 14.13
CA TYR A 118 -0.57 -21.23 14.34
C TYR A 118 -1.02 -21.53 15.76
N ARG A 119 -0.61 -22.68 16.30
CA ARG A 119 -0.83 -23.00 17.71
C ARG A 119 -0.17 -21.97 18.62
N ALA A 120 1.04 -21.53 18.33
CA ALA A 120 1.72 -20.50 19.12
C ALA A 120 0.94 -19.17 19.08
N PHE A 121 0.38 -18.80 17.93
CA PHE A 121 -0.49 -17.63 17.79
C PHE A 121 -1.78 -17.74 18.62
N LEU A 122 -2.51 -18.86 18.51
CA LEU A 122 -3.73 -19.08 19.30
C LEU A 122 -3.47 -19.09 20.81
N ARG A 123 -2.31 -19.63 21.22
CA ARG A 123 -1.85 -19.64 22.61
C ARG A 123 -1.26 -18.30 23.05
N ALA A 124 -1.02 -17.34 22.18
CA ALA A 124 -0.36 -16.10 22.57
C ALA A 124 -1.23 -15.31 23.54
N GLY A 125 -0.64 -14.77 24.60
CA GLY A 125 -1.31 -13.84 25.52
C GLY A 125 -1.12 -12.38 25.13
N ALA A 126 -0.01 -12.09 24.48
CA ALA A 126 0.34 -10.78 23.93
C ALA A 126 1.20 -10.97 22.67
N ALA A 127 1.28 -9.93 21.85
CA ALA A 127 2.15 -9.90 20.68
C ALA A 127 2.87 -8.56 20.59
N ARG A 128 4.12 -8.57 20.13
CA ARG A 128 4.84 -7.38 19.69
C ARG A 128 4.85 -7.37 18.17
N VAL A 129 4.30 -6.33 17.57
CA VAL A 129 4.30 -6.12 16.11
C VAL A 129 5.25 -4.97 15.81
N ILE A 130 6.08 -5.15 14.79
CA ILE A 130 6.98 -4.14 14.24
C ILE A 130 6.62 -4.01 12.76
N VAL A 131 6.14 -2.83 12.37
CA VAL A 131 5.75 -2.55 11.00
C VAL A 131 6.57 -1.36 10.49
N PRO A 132 7.25 -1.47 9.34
CA PRO A 132 7.89 -0.33 8.69
C PRO A 132 6.86 0.69 8.22
N VAL A 133 7.24 1.96 8.25
CA VAL A 133 6.46 3.04 7.63
C VAL A 133 6.89 3.14 6.17
N THR A 134 5.92 3.28 5.26
CA THR A 134 6.18 3.47 3.83
C THR A 134 7.03 4.74 3.62
N PRO A 135 8.11 4.69 2.82
CA PRO A 135 8.90 5.86 2.51
C PRO A 135 8.05 7.03 2.01
N GLY A 136 8.23 8.22 2.60
CA GLY A 136 7.42 9.42 2.33
C GLY A 136 6.20 9.60 3.25
N TYR A 137 5.85 8.61 4.07
CA TYR A 137 4.78 8.72 5.07
C TYR A 137 5.29 9.03 6.49
N GLU A 138 6.60 9.15 6.70
CA GLU A 138 7.22 9.26 8.04
C GLU A 138 6.73 10.49 8.81
N GLU A 139 6.75 11.67 8.18
CA GLU A 139 6.27 12.90 8.81
C GLU A 139 4.76 12.85 9.09
N ARG A 140 3.99 12.24 8.19
CA ARG A 140 2.54 12.12 8.31
C ARG A 140 2.16 11.16 9.45
N VAL A 141 2.86 10.03 9.57
CA VAL A 141 2.68 9.08 10.68
C VAL A 141 3.13 9.69 11.99
N ALA A 142 4.27 10.38 12.03
CA ALA A 142 4.74 11.08 13.23
C ALA A 142 3.72 12.13 13.71
N TRP A 143 3.17 12.92 12.78
CA TRP A 143 2.09 13.88 13.05
C TRP A 143 0.82 13.20 13.56
N PHE A 144 0.39 12.12 12.92
CA PHE A 144 -0.78 11.36 13.34
C PHE A 144 -0.63 10.82 14.78
N LEU A 145 0.56 10.33 15.12
CA LEU A 145 0.88 9.78 16.44
C LEU A 145 1.10 10.85 17.51
N ASP A 146 1.36 12.10 17.15
CA ASP A 146 1.62 13.18 18.11
C ASP A 146 0.41 13.40 19.03
N ARG A 147 0.67 13.27 20.33
CA ARG A 147 -0.32 13.36 21.41
C ARG A 147 -0.51 14.78 21.92
N SER A 148 0.32 15.73 21.48
CA SER A 148 0.31 17.11 21.96
C SER A 148 -0.98 17.88 21.65
N ASN A 149 -1.76 17.47 20.63
CA ASN A 149 -2.99 18.14 20.23
C ASN A 149 -4.23 17.21 20.30
N PRO A 150 -4.90 17.11 21.47
CA PRO A 150 -5.99 16.15 21.70
C PRO A 150 -7.33 16.54 21.04
N ALA A 151 -7.53 17.80 20.63
CA ALA A 151 -8.81 18.31 20.13
C ALA A 151 -9.11 18.03 18.64
N VAL A 152 -8.21 17.36 17.93
CA VAL A 152 -8.30 17.11 16.49
C VAL A 152 -8.92 15.73 16.23
N SER A 153 -9.95 15.66 15.38
CA SER A 153 -10.59 14.39 14.98
C SER A 153 -9.60 13.48 14.26
N GLU A 154 -9.85 12.16 14.23
CA GLU A 154 -8.98 11.21 13.51
C GLU A 154 -8.84 11.61 12.04
N LEU A 155 -9.96 11.93 11.40
CA LEU A 155 -9.99 12.36 10.00
C LEU A 155 -9.20 13.67 9.78
N ASP A 156 -9.33 14.64 10.68
CA ASP A 156 -8.53 15.86 10.60
C ASP A 156 -7.03 15.61 10.76
N ARG A 157 -6.61 14.65 11.60
CA ARG A 157 -5.18 14.30 11.74
C ARG A 157 -4.63 13.63 10.49
N ILE A 158 -5.46 12.88 9.78
CA ILE A 158 -5.09 12.21 8.53
C ILE A 158 -5.04 13.20 7.37
N LEU A 159 -6.03 14.09 7.27
CA LEU A 159 -6.18 14.99 6.13
C LEU A 159 -5.35 16.27 6.26
N LYS A 160 -5.07 16.77 7.47
CA LYS A 160 -4.29 18.00 7.64
C LYS A 160 -2.80 17.70 7.54
N PRO A 161 -2.05 18.46 6.73
CA PRO A 161 -0.60 18.34 6.71
C PRO A 161 -0.01 18.69 8.09
N PRO A 162 1.16 18.14 8.44
CA PRO A 162 1.87 18.54 9.64
C PRO A 162 2.17 20.06 9.66
N PRO A 163 2.24 20.69 10.85
CA PRO A 163 2.57 22.10 10.97
C PRO A 163 3.98 22.36 10.44
N ASN A 164 4.11 23.41 9.63
CA ASN A 164 5.31 23.78 8.86
C ASN A 164 5.64 22.89 7.64
N THR A 165 4.83 21.88 7.33
CA THR A 165 4.89 21.25 6.01
C THR A 165 4.20 22.20 5.03
N GLN A 166 4.95 22.80 4.09
CA GLN A 166 4.29 23.38 2.92
C GLN A 166 3.45 22.24 2.32
N PRO A 167 2.14 22.44 2.04
CA PRO A 167 1.39 21.40 1.37
C PRO A 167 2.19 21.02 0.13
N ALA A 168 2.62 19.75 0.05
CA ALA A 168 2.98 19.18 -1.23
C ALA A 168 1.81 19.56 -2.13
N SER A 169 2.09 20.35 -3.17
CA SER A 169 1.12 21.08 -4.00
C SER A 169 -0.24 20.39 -4.00
N ASN A 170 -1.33 21.09 -3.63
CA ASN A 170 -2.72 20.65 -3.33
C ASN A 170 -3.33 19.39 -4.00
N ASP A 171 -2.70 18.76 -4.97
CA ASP A 171 -3.08 17.47 -5.50
C ASP A 171 -2.40 16.34 -4.73
N ALA A 172 -3.04 15.86 -3.65
CA ALA A 172 -2.71 14.57 -3.04
C ALA A 172 -2.81 13.39 -4.05
N PHE A 173 -3.40 13.65 -5.22
CA PHE A 173 -3.54 12.73 -6.34
C PHE A 173 -2.49 12.94 -7.45
N ARG A 174 -1.64 13.97 -7.37
CA ARG A 174 -0.73 14.35 -8.47
C ARG A 174 0.32 13.29 -8.79
N ASP A 175 0.63 12.44 -7.82
CA ASP A 175 1.61 11.37 -7.97
C ASP A 175 0.96 9.98 -7.83
N LEU A 176 -0.35 9.89 -7.53
CA LEU A 176 -1.07 8.62 -7.45
C LEU A 176 -1.05 7.87 -8.79
N TRP A 177 -1.05 8.62 -9.90
CA TRP A 177 -0.90 8.01 -11.22
C TRP A 177 0.47 7.35 -11.40
N ILE A 178 1.54 7.84 -10.75
CA ILE A 178 2.87 7.20 -10.79
C ILE A 178 2.80 5.90 -10.01
N GLU A 179 2.23 5.91 -8.80
CA GLU A 179 2.08 4.71 -7.96
C GLU A 179 1.26 3.62 -8.69
N LEU A 180 0.08 3.97 -9.21
CA LEU A 180 -0.77 3.08 -10.00
C LEU A 180 -0.07 2.58 -11.27
N LEU A 181 0.66 3.45 -11.97
CA LEU A 181 1.40 3.08 -13.17
C LEU A 181 2.52 2.08 -12.83
N THR A 182 3.30 2.33 -11.77
CA THR A 182 4.39 1.44 -11.35
C THR A 182 3.89 0.09 -10.83
N GLU A 183 2.69 0.04 -10.25
CA GLU A 183 2.05 -1.22 -9.84
C GLU A 183 1.67 -2.09 -11.06
N HIS A 184 1.10 -1.47 -12.10
CA HIS A 184 0.64 -2.19 -13.29
C HIS A 184 1.76 -2.40 -14.33
N ARG A 185 2.86 -1.64 -14.23
CA ARG A 185 4.01 -1.68 -15.13
C ARG A 185 5.32 -1.69 -14.34
N PRO A 186 5.84 -2.88 -13.96
CA PRO A 186 7.06 -2.99 -13.16
C PRO A 186 8.34 -2.56 -13.92
N ASP A 187 8.26 -2.37 -15.23
CA ASP A 187 9.32 -1.82 -16.08
C ASP A 187 9.43 -0.28 -15.98
N MET A 188 8.50 0.37 -15.29
CA MET A 188 8.50 1.80 -15.00
C MET A 188 9.12 2.10 -13.64
N ALA A 189 9.92 3.16 -13.60
CA ALA A 189 10.48 3.68 -12.36
C ALA A 189 10.12 5.15 -12.16
N ARG A 190 9.83 5.53 -10.91
CA ARG A 190 9.72 6.95 -10.54
C ARG A 190 11.04 7.66 -10.80
N GLY A 191 10.98 8.79 -11.49
CA GLY A 191 12.15 9.62 -11.79
C GLY A 191 12.81 10.18 -10.53
N SER A 192 14.13 10.33 -10.55
CA SER A 192 14.86 10.99 -9.47
C SER A 192 14.75 12.51 -9.65
N GLY A 193 13.93 13.16 -8.81
CA GLY A 193 13.77 14.62 -8.79
C GLY A 193 12.58 15.14 -9.60
N THR A 194 12.73 16.35 -10.16
CA THR A 194 11.64 17.05 -10.85
C THR A 194 12.08 17.70 -12.16
N LEU A 195 11.13 17.91 -13.06
CA LEU A 195 11.32 18.54 -14.36
C LEU A 195 10.61 19.89 -14.43
N ASP A 196 11.13 20.83 -15.21
CA ASP A 196 10.43 22.04 -15.64
C ASP A 196 9.85 21.80 -17.04
N VAL A 197 8.53 21.71 -17.10
CA VAL A 197 7.75 21.47 -18.31
C VAL A 197 6.86 22.68 -18.60
N LYS A 198 6.76 23.06 -19.87
CA LYS A 198 5.92 24.18 -20.32
C LYS A 198 4.87 23.68 -21.29
N SER A 199 3.61 24.03 -21.04
CA SER A 199 2.49 23.69 -21.91
C SER A 199 2.73 24.20 -23.34
N GLY A 200 2.57 23.32 -24.32
CA GLY A 200 2.78 23.62 -25.74
C GLY A 200 4.24 23.60 -26.20
N PHE A 201 5.19 23.26 -25.32
CA PHE A 201 6.61 23.10 -25.68
C PHE A 201 7.03 21.63 -25.65
N THR A 202 7.97 21.27 -26.51
CA THR A 202 8.63 19.94 -26.50
C THR A 202 9.82 19.91 -25.57
N GLU A 203 10.43 21.05 -25.28
CA GLU A 203 11.62 21.15 -24.44
C GLU A 203 11.28 20.97 -22.96
N VAL A 204 12.07 20.12 -22.29
CA VAL A 204 11.95 19.80 -20.88
C VAL A 204 13.30 19.98 -20.20
N ASN A 205 13.32 20.70 -19.08
CA ASN A 205 14.53 20.93 -18.30
C ASN A 205 14.54 20.09 -17.01
N ILE A 206 15.66 19.44 -16.74
CA ILE A 206 15.91 18.65 -15.53
C ILE A 206 16.40 19.58 -14.43
N ASN A 207 15.73 19.60 -13.28
CA ASN A 207 16.09 20.48 -12.16
C ASN A 207 17.29 19.95 -11.33
N ALA A 208 18.37 19.56 -12.01
CA ALA A 208 19.57 18.96 -11.41
C ALA A 208 20.33 19.89 -10.45
N GLN A 209 20.35 21.20 -10.74
CA GLN A 209 21.05 22.20 -9.92
C GLN A 209 20.18 22.77 -8.80
N ALA A 210 18.87 22.85 -9.02
CA ALA A 210 17.92 23.44 -8.07
C ALA A 210 17.38 22.42 -7.05
N ASN A 211 17.54 21.12 -7.32
CA ASN A 211 17.10 20.05 -6.43
C ASN A 211 18.22 19.00 -6.29
N PRO A 212 18.87 18.89 -5.11
CA PRO A 212 19.97 17.95 -4.88
C PRO A 212 19.56 16.47 -4.99
N ASP A 213 18.27 16.15 -4.94
CA ASP A 213 17.75 14.78 -5.08
C ASP A 213 17.66 14.33 -6.56
N THR A 214 17.81 15.25 -7.50
CA THR A 214 17.76 14.97 -8.94
C THR A 214 19.07 14.34 -9.42
N GLN A 215 19.08 13.02 -9.61
CA GLN A 215 20.28 12.27 -10.02
C GLN A 215 20.35 12.04 -11.53
N TRP A 216 19.24 12.18 -12.25
CA TRP A 216 19.24 11.98 -13.71
C TRP A 216 20.08 13.03 -14.42
N ARG A 217 20.91 12.57 -15.36
CA ARG A 217 21.65 13.38 -16.33
C ARG A 217 21.36 12.79 -17.71
N ALA A 218 20.69 13.55 -18.57
CA ALA A 218 20.27 13.06 -19.87
C ALA A 218 21.49 12.78 -20.76
N LYS A 219 21.49 11.64 -21.45
CA LYS A 219 22.51 11.32 -22.43
C LYS A 219 21.90 10.73 -23.70
N GLU A 220 22.31 11.24 -24.84
CA GLU A 220 21.80 10.82 -26.15
C GLU A 220 21.98 9.31 -26.40
N ASP A 221 23.08 8.72 -25.94
CA ASP A 221 23.39 7.29 -26.12
C ASP A 221 22.52 6.34 -25.27
N ARG A 222 21.80 6.86 -24.27
CA ARG A 222 21.04 6.06 -23.28
C ARG A 222 19.57 6.44 -23.15
N ASP A 223 19.23 7.69 -23.44
CA ASP A 223 17.92 8.26 -23.15
C ASP A 223 17.12 8.56 -24.41
N LEU A 224 17.73 8.53 -25.61
CA LEU A 224 17.00 8.64 -26.86
C LEU A 224 16.00 7.48 -26.99
N GLY A 225 14.74 7.80 -27.30
CA GLY A 225 13.65 6.83 -27.40
C GLY A 225 13.14 6.31 -26.05
N ARG A 226 13.59 6.89 -24.93
CA ARG A 226 13.10 6.51 -23.60
C ARG A 226 11.64 6.93 -23.44
N GLU A 227 10.81 5.99 -22.99
CA GLU A 227 9.44 6.26 -22.59
C GLU A 227 9.43 7.09 -21.28
N ILE A 228 8.69 8.20 -21.28
CA ILE A 228 8.54 9.06 -20.10
C ILE A 228 7.08 9.43 -19.91
N PHE A 229 6.60 9.35 -18.68
CA PHE A 229 5.26 9.81 -18.33
C PHE A 229 5.34 11.12 -17.56
N LEU A 230 4.49 12.07 -17.96
CA LEU A 230 4.34 13.39 -17.35
C LEU A 230 2.86 13.64 -17.15
N ASP A 231 2.45 13.89 -15.91
CA ASP A 231 1.04 14.16 -15.55
C ASP A 231 0.07 13.08 -16.07
N GLY A 232 0.48 11.80 -15.99
CA GLY A 232 -0.30 10.65 -16.45
C GLY A 232 -0.31 10.41 -17.97
N GLN A 233 0.33 11.27 -18.76
CA GLN A 233 0.43 11.11 -20.21
C GLN A 233 1.80 10.57 -20.64
N ARG A 234 1.80 9.67 -21.63
CA ARG A 234 3.00 9.05 -22.20
C ARG A 234 3.64 9.93 -23.27
N TYR A 235 4.93 10.15 -23.15
CA TYR A 235 5.79 10.80 -24.13
C TYR A 235 7.04 9.94 -24.38
N GLU A 236 7.82 10.32 -25.37
CA GLU A 236 9.10 9.71 -25.70
C GLU A 236 10.16 10.78 -25.89
N ILE A 237 11.40 10.52 -25.45
CA ILE A 237 12.51 11.45 -25.65
C ILE A 237 12.96 11.41 -27.11
N SER A 238 12.71 12.49 -27.85
CA SER A 238 13.00 12.61 -29.28
C SER A 238 14.41 13.12 -29.56
N SER A 239 14.97 13.95 -28.67
CA SER A 239 16.34 14.44 -28.76
C SER A 239 16.88 14.80 -27.36
N VAL A 240 18.21 14.78 -27.19
CA VAL A 240 18.88 15.25 -25.96
C VAL A 240 19.82 16.38 -26.35
N LYS A 241 19.63 17.57 -25.76
CA LYS A 241 20.48 18.75 -26.04
C LYS A 241 21.74 18.76 -25.20
N ASP A 242 21.58 18.50 -23.90
CA ASP A 242 22.65 18.44 -22.91
C ASP A 242 22.23 17.59 -21.70
N GLU A 243 23.09 17.51 -20.68
CA GLU A 243 22.83 16.68 -19.48
C GLU A 243 21.61 17.13 -18.66
N SER A 244 21.10 18.33 -18.90
CA SER A 244 19.95 18.93 -18.21
C SER A 244 18.74 19.19 -19.11
N THR A 245 18.85 19.04 -20.43
CA THR A 245 17.78 19.44 -21.34
C THR A 245 17.57 18.41 -22.45
N PHE A 246 16.32 18.01 -22.64
CA PHE A 246 15.89 17.09 -23.69
C PHE A 246 14.56 17.52 -24.31
N GLU A 247 14.19 16.92 -25.43
CA GLU A 247 12.92 17.20 -26.13
C GLU A 247 12.02 15.96 -26.17
N LEU A 248 10.72 16.19 -26.09
CA LEU A 248 9.68 15.17 -26.25
C LEU A 248 9.34 14.96 -27.74
N ASP A 249 8.71 13.82 -28.04
CA ASP A 249 8.15 13.47 -29.34
C ASP A 249 7.07 14.43 -29.84
N ARG A 250 6.36 15.07 -28.89
CA ARG A 250 5.31 16.05 -29.17
C ARG A 250 5.19 17.10 -28.07
N PRO A 251 4.56 18.26 -28.34
CA PRO A 251 4.40 19.31 -27.33
C PRO A 251 3.69 18.79 -26.07
N TYR A 252 4.16 19.21 -24.90
CA TYR A 252 3.55 18.85 -23.63
C TYR A 252 2.14 19.45 -23.52
N GLU A 253 1.13 18.58 -23.36
CA GLU A 253 -0.29 18.96 -23.36
C GLU A 253 -0.82 19.35 -21.98
N GLY A 254 -0.06 19.04 -20.91
CA GLY A 254 -0.43 19.36 -19.53
C GLY A 254 -0.20 20.82 -19.15
N LYS A 255 -0.50 21.17 -17.90
CA LYS A 255 -0.27 22.51 -17.36
C LYS A 255 1.21 22.74 -17.07
N SER A 256 1.75 23.90 -17.43
CA SER A 256 3.14 24.26 -17.15
C SER A 256 3.47 24.09 -15.66
N ASN A 257 4.60 23.45 -15.37
CA ASN A 257 4.97 23.06 -14.02
C ASN A 257 6.49 22.97 -13.89
N VAL A 258 7.05 23.85 -13.05
CA VAL A 258 8.49 23.93 -12.79
C VAL A 258 9.03 22.80 -11.90
N LYS A 259 8.13 22.02 -11.28
CA LYS A 259 8.45 20.89 -10.40
C LYS A 259 7.60 19.67 -10.77
N ALA A 260 7.51 19.36 -12.07
CA ALA A 260 6.81 18.19 -12.55
C ALA A 260 7.49 16.89 -12.09
N THR A 261 6.68 15.96 -11.60
CA THR A 261 7.08 14.59 -11.29
C THR A 261 6.90 13.74 -12.53
N TYR A 262 7.73 12.72 -12.68
CA TYR A 262 7.74 11.88 -13.87
C TYR A 262 8.02 10.42 -13.52
N ALA A 263 7.57 9.53 -14.38
CA ALA A 263 8.00 8.14 -14.40
C ALA A 263 8.76 7.89 -15.70
N ALA A 264 9.85 7.16 -15.63
CA ALA A 264 10.67 6.84 -16.78
C ALA A 264 10.69 5.32 -16.96
N GLY A 265 10.43 4.89 -18.19
CA GLY A 265 10.49 3.50 -18.59
C GLY A 265 11.89 3.09 -19.04
N THR A 266 11.97 1.87 -19.54
CA THR A 266 13.19 1.36 -20.19
C THR A 266 13.44 2.10 -21.51
N ALA A 267 14.72 2.35 -21.79
CA ALA A 267 15.15 2.77 -23.13
C ALA A 267 15.58 1.50 -23.87
N PRO A 268 15.07 1.23 -25.08
CA PRO A 268 15.53 0.11 -25.88
C PRO A 268 17.01 0.32 -26.25
N PHE A 269 17.91 -0.45 -25.64
CA PHE A 269 19.35 -0.36 -25.91
C PHE A 269 19.80 -1.52 -26.80
N GLY A 270 20.31 -1.17 -27.98
CA GLY A 270 20.90 -2.10 -28.94
C GLY A 270 19.94 -2.58 -30.04
N PRO A 271 20.48 -3.19 -31.11
CA PRO A 271 19.67 -3.81 -32.16
C PRO A 271 18.86 -4.99 -31.58
N PRO A 272 17.63 -5.26 -32.07
CA PRO A 272 16.88 -6.44 -31.65
C PRO A 272 17.70 -7.70 -31.95
N TRP A 273 17.95 -8.52 -30.93
CA TRP A 273 18.58 -9.82 -31.16
C TRP A 273 17.52 -10.86 -31.52
N THR A 274 17.70 -11.52 -32.65
CA THR A 274 16.81 -12.61 -33.07
C THR A 274 17.07 -13.83 -32.20
N VAL A 275 16.11 -14.21 -31.35
CA VAL A 275 16.15 -15.50 -30.66
C VAL A 275 15.59 -16.56 -31.59
N ASN A 276 16.46 -17.25 -32.32
CA ASN A 276 16.07 -18.47 -33.04
C ASN A 276 16.01 -19.62 -32.03
N ILE A 277 14.81 -19.92 -31.52
CA ILE A 277 14.59 -21.07 -30.64
C ILE A 277 14.61 -22.34 -31.50
N PRO A 278 15.59 -23.26 -31.35
CA PRO A 278 15.68 -24.45 -32.18
C PRO A 278 14.84 -25.58 -31.57
N THR A 279 13.54 -25.35 -31.34
CA THR A 279 12.65 -26.41 -30.83
C THR A 279 11.27 -26.32 -31.48
N SER A 280 10.76 -27.46 -31.95
CA SER A 280 9.38 -27.64 -32.42
C SER A 280 8.35 -27.74 -31.28
N LEU A 281 8.71 -27.36 -30.05
CA LEU A 281 7.87 -27.49 -28.86
C LEU A 281 7.03 -26.23 -28.63
N VAL A 282 6.15 -25.95 -29.58
CA VAL A 282 4.95 -25.15 -29.37
C VAL A 282 3.79 -25.99 -29.88
N VAL A 283 3.22 -26.81 -29.00
CA VAL A 283 1.87 -27.34 -29.21
C VAL A 283 0.93 -26.30 -28.61
N LEU A 284 0.51 -25.33 -29.44
CA LEU A 284 -0.70 -24.56 -29.15
C LEU A 284 -1.84 -25.59 -29.04
N SER A 285 -2.62 -25.49 -27.96
CA SER A 285 -3.66 -26.43 -27.54
C SER A 285 -4.88 -26.52 -28.46
N GLU A 286 -4.72 -26.32 -29.77
CA GLU A 286 -5.83 -26.28 -30.72
C GLU A 286 -6.15 -27.64 -31.36
N ASN A 287 -5.35 -28.68 -31.11
CA ASN A 287 -5.60 -30.04 -31.64
C ASN A 287 -5.39 -31.14 -30.58
N VAL A 288 -6.03 -31.02 -29.42
CA VAL A 288 -6.22 -32.20 -28.56
C VAL A 288 -7.48 -32.91 -29.05
N THR A 289 -7.34 -34.06 -29.69
CA THR A 289 -8.46 -34.99 -29.91
C THR A 289 -9.13 -35.22 -28.56
N LYS A 290 -10.42 -34.91 -28.46
CA LYS A 290 -11.16 -35.15 -27.22
C LYS A 290 -11.14 -36.65 -26.95
N ILE A 291 -11.06 -37.04 -25.69
CA ILE A 291 -11.14 -38.45 -25.26
C ILE A 291 -12.43 -39.14 -25.75
N GLU A 292 -13.45 -38.34 -26.08
CA GLU A 292 -14.73 -38.75 -26.68
C GLU A 292 -14.59 -39.32 -28.11
N ASP A 293 -13.49 -39.03 -28.82
CA ASP A 293 -13.22 -39.53 -30.18
C ASP A 293 -12.36 -40.82 -30.20
N LEU A 294 -12.09 -41.41 -29.03
CA LEU A 294 -11.38 -42.68 -28.90
C LEU A 294 -12.29 -43.75 -28.26
N GLY A 295 -13.30 -44.20 -29.00
CA GLY A 295 -13.98 -45.49 -28.81
C GLY A 295 -14.97 -45.58 -27.66
#